data_AF-A0A3D1Z9T6-F1
#
_entry.id   AF-A0A3D1Z9T6-F1
#
_cell.length_a   1.000
_cell.length_b   1.000
_cell.length_c   1.000
_cell.angle_alpha   90.00
_cell.angle_beta   90.00
_cell.angle_gamma   90.00
#
_symmetry.space_group_name_H-M   'P 1'
#
loop_
_entity.id
_entity.type
_entity.pdbx_description
1 polymer ?
#
loop_
_entity_poly.entity_id
_entity_poly.type
_entity_poly.pdbx_seq_one_letter_code
_entity_poly.pdbx_strand_id
1 'polypeptide(L)'
;MDRHFGSRLFGKLNSLGVTHVKAVGCSITTQGGTRESKEMSLTTEQLQVGYIATGLIFEREYSEFKSLFDDESFSWRFNLMTSTCGQKPE
;
A
#
# COMPACT_ATOMS: atom_id res chain seq x y z
N MET A 1 -0.49 -1.46 16.30
CA MET A 1 -0.53 -0.08 15.76
C MET A 1 -1.96 0.45 15.93
N ASP A 2 -2.17 1.69 16.38
CA ASP A 2 -3.52 2.23 16.62
C ASP A 2 -4.19 2.64 15.30
N ARG A 3 -5.18 1.85 14.87
CA ARG A 3 -5.93 2.03 13.61
C ARG A 3 -6.73 3.33 13.52
N HIS A 4 -6.97 4.01 14.64
CA HIS A 4 -7.76 5.24 14.70
C HIS A 4 -6.92 6.50 14.91
N PHE A 5 -5.60 6.37 15.07
CA PHE A 5 -4.70 7.49 15.30
C PHE A 5 -4.81 8.56 14.21
N GLY A 6 -4.81 8.16 12.93
CA GLY A 6 -4.93 9.07 11.80
C GLY A 6 -6.23 9.89 11.82
N SER A 7 -7.38 9.24 12.06
CA SER A 7 -8.67 9.90 12.14
C SER A 7 -8.76 10.86 13.33
N ARG A 8 -8.23 10.49 14.50
CA ARG A 8 -8.22 11.37 15.68
C ARG A 8 -7.33 12.60 15.48
N LEU A 9 -6.15 12.41 14.87
CA LEU A 9 -5.24 13.51 14.56
C LEU A 9 -5.89 14.47 13.54
N PHE A 10 -6.50 13.95 12.48
CA PHE A 10 -7.23 14.74 11.50
C PHE A 10 -8.35 15.59 12.14
N GLY A 11 -9.19 14.98 12.98
CA GLY A 11 -10.23 15.70 13.71
C GLY A 11 -9.66 16.82 14.59
N LYS A 12 -8.54 16.57 15.28
CA LYS A 12 -7.88 17.55 16.14
C LYS A 12 -7.25 18.71 15.36
N LEU A 13 -6.67 18.44 14.18
CA LEU A 13 -6.14 19.49 13.31
C LEU A 13 -7.25 20.39 12.78
N ASN A 14 -8.37 19.81 12.33
CA ASN A 14 -9.54 20.57 11.89
C ASN A 14 -10.15 21.42 13.02
N SER A 15 -10.26 20.89 14.25
CA SER A 15 -10.77 21.66 15.39
C SER A 15 -9.88 22.86 15.76
N LEU A 16 -8.60 22.83 15.39
CA LEU A 16 -7.65 23.93 15.58
C LEU A 16 -7.63 24.92 14.39
N GLY A 17 -8.52 24.78 13.42
CA GLY A 17 -8.60 25.67 12.25
C GLY A 17 -7.63 25.33 11.12
N VAL A 18 -6.93 24.18 11.19
CA VAL A 18 -6.03 23.74 10.13
C VAL A 18 -6.84 23.07 9.00
N THR A 19 -7.34 23.89 8.07
CA THR A 19 -8.24 23.44 6.99
C THR A 19 -7.52 23.04 5.69
N HIS A 20 -6.19 23.15 5.65
CA HIS A 20 -5.38 22.76 4.50
C HIS A 20 -5.26 21.24 4.31
N VAL A 21 -5.55 20.45 5.36
CA VAL A 21 -5.55 18.98 5.28
C VAL A 21 -6.93 18.53 4.76
N LYS A 22 -6.99 18.12 3.48
CA LYS A 22 -8.26 17.81 2.79
C LYS A 22 -8.57 16.32 2.66
N ALA A 23 -7.63 15.45 3.02
CA ALA A 23 -7.78 14.01 2.83
C ALA A 23 -7.17 13.23 3.98
N VAL A 24 -7.73 12.04 4.23
CA VAL A 24 -7.17 11.03 5.12
C VAL A 24 -6.64 9.91 4.24
N GLY A 25 -5.35 9.62 4.34
CA GLY A 25 -4.72 8.48 3.67
C GLY A 25 -4.78 7.23 4.54
N CYS A 26 -4.76 6.08 3.88
CA CYS A 26 -4.64 4.78 4.52
C CYS A 26 -3.22 4.26 4.31
N SER A 27 -2.51 3.97 5.40
CA SER A 27 -1.27 3.20 5.32
C SER A 27 -1.57 1.77 5.70
N ILE A 28 -1.43 0.86 4.75
CA ILE A 28 -1.56 -0.58 4.98
C ILE A 28 -0.15 -1.15 5.01
N THR A 29 0.16 -1.92 6.05
CA THR A 29 1.39 -2.70 6.13
C THR A 29 1.04 -4.17 5.97
N THR A 30 1.68 -4.82 4.99
CA THR A 30 1.49 -6.24 4.68
C THR A 30 2.82 -6.96 4.80
N GLN A 31 2.89 -7.97 5.65
CA GLN A 31 4.10 -8.79 5.82
C GLN A 31 4.20 -9.83 4.69
N GLY A 32 5.40 -10.14 4.22
CA GLY A 32 5.61 -11.25 3.28
C GLY A 32 5.21 -12.60 3.88
N GLY A 33 4.93 -13.57 3.02
CA GLY A 33 4.41 -14.89 3.41
C GLY A 33 2.93 -14.93 3.83
N THR A 34 2.26 -13.78 4.00
CA THR A 34 0.84 -13.70 4.36
C THR A 34 -0.09 -13.97 3.18
N ARG A 35 -1.39 -14.17 3.44
CA ARG A 35 -2.38 -14.33 2.37
C ARG A 35 -2.46 -13.06 1.53
N GLU A 36 -2.46 -11.92 2.20
CA GLU A 36 -2.52 -10.59 1.60
C GLU A 36 -1.29 -10.34 0.71
N SER A 37 -0.07 -10.70 1.14
CA SER A 37 1.12 -10.54 0.28
C SER A 37 1.05 -11.41 -0.98
N LYS A 38 0.46 -12.61 -0.89
CA LYS A 38 0.25 -13.48 -2.07
C LYS A 38 -0.77 -12.90 -3.04
N GLU A 39 -1.90 -12.39 -2.55
CA GLU A 39 -2.89 -11.68 -3.38
C GLU A 39 -2.25 -10.49 -4.12
N MET A 40 -1.35 -9.78 -3.44
CA MET A 40 -0.59 -8.67 -4.04
C MET A 40 0.42 -9.14 -5.09
N SER A 41 1.16 -10.23 -4.81
CA SER A 41 2.10 -10.82 -5.76
C SER A 41 1.42 -11.12 -7.11
N LEU A 42 0.23 -11.73 -7.09
CA LEU A 42 -0.58 -12.00 -8.28
C LEU A 42 -0.91 -10.73 -9.09
N THR A 43 -1.18 -9.61 -8.42
CA THR A 43 -1.45 -8.34 -9.10
C THR A 43 -0.19 -7.83 -9.81
N THR A 44 0.98 -7.94 -9.16
CA THR A 44 2.24 -7.51 -9.77
C THR A 44 2.67 -8.40 -10.94
N GLU A 45 2.36 -9.70 -10.89
CA GLU A 45 2.60 -10.65 -11.99
C GLU A 45 1.91 -10.24 -13.28
N GLN A 46 0.68 -9.75 -13.20
CA GLN A 46 -0.07 -9.29 -14.38
C GLN A 46 0.60 -8.09 -15.06
N LEU A 47 1.39 -7.31 -14.31
CA LEU A 47 2.07 -6.11 -14.81
C LEU A 47 3.52 -6.41 -15.25
N GLN A 48 4.04 -7.61 -14.99
CA GLN A 48 5.43 -8.00 -15.24
C GLN A 48 5.88 -7.67 -16.67
N VAL A 49 5.16 -8.18 -17.66
CA VAL A 49 5.52 -8.03 -19.08
C VAL A 49 5.54 -6.57 -19.48
N GLY A 50 4.55 -5.80 -19.03
CA GLY A 50 4.45 -4.37 -19.29
C GLY A 50 5.63 -3.59 -18.70
N TYR A 51 5.99 -3.87 -17.44
CA TYR A 51 7.10 -3.19 -16.79
C TYR A 51 8.45 -3.54 -17.42
N ILE A 52 8.70 -4.81 -17.75
CA ILE A 52 9.94 -5.23 -18.42
C ILE A 52 10.04 -4.59 -19.81
N ALA A 53 8.92 -4.53 -20.56
CA ALA A 53 8.89 -3.92 -21.88
C ALA A 53 9.24 -2.41 -21.87
N THR A 54 9.07 -1.72 -20.75
CA THR A 54 9.51 -0.33 -20.62
C THR A 54 11.03 -0.17 -20.58
N GLY A 55 11.78 -1.26 -20.32
CA GLY A 55 13.23 -1.23 -20.10
C GLY A 55 13.66 -0.55 -18.79
N LEU A 56 12.70 -0.11 -17.97
CA LEU A 56 12.96 0.52 -16.66
C LEU A 56 13.28 -0.51 -15.58
N ILE A 57 12.86 -1.76 -15.77
CA ILE A 57 13.08 -2.88 -14.86
C ILE A 57 13.50 -4.10 -15.69
N PHE A 58 14.55 -4.78 -15.28
CA PHE A 58 15.03 -6.02 -15.88
C PHE A 58 14.37 -7.26 -15.25
N GLU A 59 14.35 -8.38 -15.97
CA GLU A 59 13.80 -9.65 -15.47
C GLU A 59 14.38 -10.06 -14.11
N ARG A 60 15.69 -9.87 -13.92
CA ARG A 60 16.36 -10.17 -12.66
C ARG A 60 15.83 -9.31 -11.51
N GLU A 61 15.70 -8.00 -11.73
CA GLU A 61 15.19 -7.07 -10.72
C GLU A 61 13.73 -7.38 -10.39
N TYR A 62 12.94 -7.75 -11.39
CA TYR A 62 11.57 -8.21 -11.18
C TYR A 62 11.53 -9.50 -10.34
N SER A 63 12.41 -10.45 -10.60
CA SER A 63 12.49 -11.70 -9.81
C SER A 63 12.90 -11.44 -8.36
N GLU A 64 13.87 -10.55 -8.13
CA GLU A 64 14.29 -10.12 -6.79
C GLU A 64 13.13 -9.42 -6.08
N PHE A 65 12.44 -8.49 -6.74
CA PHE A 65 11.23 -7.83 -6.25
C PHE A 65 10.14 -8.83 -5.88
N LYS A 66 9.88 -9.83 -6.74
CA LYS A 66 8.85 -10.84 -6.53
C LYS A 66 9.14 -11.72 -5.32
N SER A 67 10.41 -12.02 -5.05
CA SER A 67 10.82 -12.86 -3.91
C SER A 67 10.43 -12.25 -2.54
N LEU A 68 10.33 -10.91 -2.48
CA LEU A 68 9.97 -10.19 -1.26
C LEU A 68 8.50 -10.40 -0.83
N PHE A 69 7.64 -10.94 -1.69
CA PHE A 69 6.27 -11.29 -1.30
C PHE A 69 6.19 -12.55 -0.44
N ASP A 70 7.20 -13.42 -0.52
CA ASP A 70 7.31 -14.64 0.27
C ASP A 70 8.26 -14.49 1.47
N ASP A 71 9.03 -13.40 1.54
CA ASP A 71 9.95 -13.11 2.64
C ASP A 71 9.20 -12.63 3.90
N GLU A 72 9.09 -13.50 4.90
CA GLU A 72 8.44 -13.20 6.18
C GLU A 72 9.15 -12.10 6.98
N SER A 73 10.42 -11.81 6.70
CA SER A 73 11.15 -10.70 7.34
C SER A 73 10.87 -9.36 6.66
N PHE A 74 10.30 -9.38 5.45
CA PHE A 74 9.97 -8.19 4.69
C PHE A 74 8.56 -7.69 4.99
N SER A 75 8.40 -6.37 5.04
CA SER A 75 7.12 -5.71 5.24
C SER A 75 6.89 -4.64 4.18
N TRP A 76 5.84 -4.84 3.41
CA TRP A 76 5.38 -3.87 2.44
C TRP A 76 4.58 -2.78 3.12
N ARG A 77 4.81 -1.51 2.75
CA ARG A 77 3.99 -0.39 3.19
C ARG A 77 3.37 0.30 1.98
N PHE A 78 2.05 0.23 1.90
CA PHE A 78 1.28 0.89 0.85
C PHE A 78 0.56 2.10 1.42
N ASN A 79 0.75 3.23 0.77
CA ASN A 79 -0.02 4.43 1.04
C ASN A 79 -1.10 4.53 -0.03
N LEU A 80 -2.33 4.18 0.33
CA LEU A 80 -3.49 4.40 -0.52
C LEU A 80 -4.04 5.79 -0.20
N MET A 81 -3.91 6.70 -1.18
CA MET A 81 -4.71 7.92 -1.23
C MET A 81 -6.13 7.52 -1.63
N THR A 82 -6.91 6.99 -0.69
CA THR A 82 -8.31 6.66 -0.96
C THR A 82 -9.21 7.55 -0.12
N SER A 83 -10.03 8.35 -0.82
CA SER A 83 -11.26 8.94 -0.30
C SER A 83 -12.25 7.90 0.24
N THR A 84 -11.94 6.60 0.14
CA THR A 84 -12.81 5.46 0.41
C THR A 84 -12.23 4.44 1.40
N CYS A 85 -11.10 4.69 2.09
CA CYS A 85 -10.61 3.70 3.08
C CYS A 85 -11.65 3.53 4.21
N GLY A 86 -12.27 2.35 4.29
CA GLY A 86 -13.33 2.03 5.25
C GLY A 86 -14.76 2.30 4.75
N GLN A 87 -14.96 2.74 3.50
CA GLN A 87 -16.29 2.73 2.90
C GLN A 87 -16.60 1.33 2.36
N LYS A 88 -17.74 0.77 2.77
CA LYS A 88 -18.27 -0.43 2.12
C LYS A 88 -18.55 -0.08 0.65
N PRO A 89 -18.28 -0.99 -0.31
CA PRO A 89 -18.79 -0.83 -1.66
C PRO A 89 -20.31 -0.67 -1.60
N GLU A 90 -20.85 0.29 -2.36
CA GLU A 90 -22.30 0.33 -2.64
C GLU A 90 -22.71 -0.87 -3.50
#